data_AF-A0A368GKC1-F1
#
_entry.id   AF-A0A368GKC1-F1
#
_cell.length_a   1.000
_cell.length_b   1.000
_cell.length_c   1.000
_cell.angle_alpha   90.00
_cell.angle_beta   90.00
_cell.angle_gamma   90.00
#
_symmetry.space_group_name_H-M   'P 1'
#
loop_
_entity.id
_entity.type
_entity.pdbx_description
1 polymer ?
#
loop_
_entity_poly.entity_id
_entity_poly.type
_entity_poly.pdbx_seq_one_letter_code
_entity_poly.pdbx_strand_id
1 'polypeptide(L)'
;MGALRMDDEEPLGVAQVLKPDPRSYDAAAELKRALGKAFKDSAPIVNRSHRNFHGGGKIVKQKYTWPPVRNIGLSMELDREEGEVKWFKFVHNSHYEKLERLCWVSEDSFDPGLIEEILVDNPYHLNSLLLLANMFRMQEDITQSCDVIGELLQIPYPVKQK
;
A
#
# COMPACT_ATOMS: atom_id res chain seq x y z
N MET A 1 -27.94 -30.46 39.33
CA MET A 1 -26.87 -30.82 38.37
C MET A 1 -27.28 -30.25 37.01
N GLY A 2 -26.68 -29.13 36.61
CA GLY A 2 -26.94 -28.53 35.29
C GLY A 2 -26.01 -29.16 34.26
N ALA A 3 -26.58 -29.78 33.23
CA ALA A 3 -25.82 -30.35 32.13
C ALA A 3 -25.13 -29.23 31.35
N LEU A 4 -23.80 -29.32 31.23
CA LEU A 4 -23.02 -28.51 30.30
C LEU A 4 -23.48 -28.88 28.89
N ARG A 5 -24.13 -27.92 28.21
CA ARG A 5 -24.28 -27.96 26.76
C ARG A 5 -22.88 -27.91 26.16
N MET A 6 -22.38 -29.06 25.72
CA MET A 6 -21.30 -29.12 24.76
C MET A 6 -21.93 -28.73 23.43
N ASP A 7 -21.66 -27.52 22.97
CA ASP A 7 -22.04 -27.11 21.62
C ASP A 7 -21.28 -28.01 20.63
N ASP A 8 -22.02 -28.62 19.71
CA ASP A 8 -21.52 -29.46 18.62
C ASP A 8 -20.61 -28.63 17.70
N GLU A 9 -19.31 -28.61 17.99
CA GLU A 9 -18.30 -28.00 17.10
C GLU A 9 -17.92 -29.02 16.02
N GLU A 10 -18.77 -29.13 15.00
CA GLU A 10 -18.43 -29.81 13.74
C GLU A 10 -17.11 -29.24 13.21
N PRO A 11 -16.09 -30.09 12.93
CA PRO A 11 -14.78 -29.61 12.54
C PRO A 11 -14.88 -28.85 11.22
N LEU A 12 -14.57 -27.55 11.28
CA LEU A 12 -14.54 -26.67 10.12
C LEU A 12 -13.67 -27.30 9.02
N GLY A 13 -14.27 -27.52 7.84
CA GLY A 13 -13.54 -28.08 6.70
C GLY A 13 -12.33 -27.22 6.33
N VAL A 14 -11.29 -27.82 5.73
CA VAL A 14 -10.02 -27.15 5.39
C VAL A 14 -10.21 -25.86 4.59
N ALA A 15 -11.19 -25.82 3.69
CA ALA A 15 -11.53 -24.64 2.89
C ALA A 15 -12.15 -23.51 3.72
N GLN A 16 -12.66 -23.80 4.91
CA GLN A 16 -13.24 -22.83 5.84
C GLN A 16 -12.19 -22.29 6.81
N VAL A 17 -11.20 -23.12 7.18
CA VAL A 17 -10.03 -22.72 7.96
C VAL A 17 -9.10 -21.81 7.14
N LEU A 18 -8.92 -22.10 5.85
CA LEU A 18 -8.05 -21.33 4.97
C LEU A 18 -8.70 -20.10 4.34
N LYS A 19 -9.97 -19.81 4.64
CA LYS A 19 -10.64 -18.59 4.16
C LYS A 19 -10.08 -17.39 4.91
N PRO A 20 -9.32 -16.51 4.24
CA PRO A 20 -8.81 -15.31 4.89
C PRO A 20 -10.01 -14.41 5.21
N ASP A 21 -10.25 -14.11 6.49
CA ASP A 21 -11.32 -13.20 6.89
C ASP A 21 -10.89 -11.77 6.57
N PRO A 22 -11.58 -11.04 5.68
CA PRO A 22 -11.22 -9.67 5.37
C PRO A 22 -11.27 -8.71 6.56
N ARG A 23 -11.94 -9.12 7.65
CA ARG A 23 -12.03 -8.35 8.90
C ARG A 23 -10.80 -8.48 9.78
N SER A 24 -9.93 -9.47 9.54
CA SER A 24 -8.67 -9.67 10.28
C SER A 24 -7.46 -9.00 9.62
N TYR A 25 -7.64 -8.33 8.48
CA TYR A 25 -6.55 -7.62 7.80
C TYR A 25 -6.15 -6.29 8.47
N ASP A 26 -6.83 -5.88 9.53
CA ASP A 26 -6.50 -4.66 10.28
C ASP A 26 -6.07 -5.00 11.70
N ALA A 27 -4.75 -5.06 11.90
CA ALA A 27 -4.14 -5.33 13.20
C ALA A 27 -4.59 -4.35 14.30
N ALA A 28 -4.85 -3.08 13.96
CA ALA A 28 -5.32 -2.10 14.93
C ALA A 28 -6.78 -2.35 15.35
N ALA A 29 -7.65 -2.76 14.41
CA ALA A 29 -9.01 -3.19 14.74
C ALA A 29 -9.03 -4.52 15.50
N GLU A 30 -8.14 -5.46 15.16
CA GLU A 30 -8.00 -6.72 15.89
C GLU A 30 -7.56 -6.48 17.33
N LEU A 31 -6.49 -5.70 17.53
CA LEU A 31 -5.99 -5.32 18.85
C LEU A 31 -7.07 -4.59 19.65
N LYS A 32 -7.80 -3.66 19.02
CA LYS A 32 -8.94 -2.99 19.65
C LYS A 32 -10.08 -3.96 19.99
N ARG A 33 -10.34 -4.97 19.17
CA ARG A 33 -11.39 -5.97 19.42
C ARG A 33 -10.97 -6.94 20.53
N ALA A 34 -9.71 -7.38 20.53
CA ALA A 34 -9.14 -8.28 21.51
C ALA A 34 -9.05 -7.60 22.89
N LEU A 35 -8.48 -6.39 22.96
CA LEU A 35 -8.39 -5.60 24.19
C LEU A 35 -9.75 -5.05 24.61
N GLY A 36 -10.54 -4.52 23.67
CA GLY A 36 -11.88 -4.00 23.96
C GLY A 36 -12.84 -5.06 24.49
N LYS A 37 -12.66 -6.33 24.14
CA LYS A 37 -13.40 -7.46 24.75
C LYS A 37 -12.95 -7.74 26.19
N ALA A 38 -11.67 -7.52 26.51
CA ALA A 38 -11.13 -7.64 27.86
C ALA A 38 -11.54 -6.47 28.79
N PHE A 39 -11.81 -5.28 28.25
CA PHE A 39 -12.22 -4.08 29.01
C PHE A 39 -13.73 -3.74 28.93
N LYS A 40 -14.54 -4.64 28.33
CA LYS A 40 -15.94 -4.38 27.98
C LYS A 40 -16.86 -4.11 29.19
N ASP A 41 -16.46 -4.50 30.40
CA ASP A 41 -17.25 -4.31 31.61
C ASP A 41 -17.22 -2.87 32.17
N SER A 42 -16.44 -1.95 31.56
CA SER A 42 -16.23 -0.59 32.10
C SER A 42 -16.48 0.57 31.13
N ALA A 43 -16.78 0.32 29.86
CA ALA A 43 -16.86 1.38 28.84
C ALA A 43 -18.28 1.58 28.30
N PRO A 44 -18.83 2.83 28.27
CA PRO A 44 -20.12 3.10 27.66
C PRO A 44 -20.07 2.88 26.14
N ILE A 45 -21.17 2.35 25.59
CA ILE A 45 -21.35 2.05 24.17
C ILE A 45 -21.39 3.37 23.40
N VAL A 46 -20.26 3.75 22.80
CA VAL A 46 -20.22 4.91 21.89
C VAL A 46 -20.61 4.42 20.50
N ASN A 47 -21.82 4.80 20.08
CA ASN A 47 -22.36 4.50 18.77
C ASN A 47 -21.51 5.22 17.70
N ARG A 48 -20.60 4.50 17.06
CA ARG A 48 -19.76 5.06 15.99
C ARG A 48 -20.58 5.10 14.72
N SER A 49 -21.25 6.23 14.52
CA SER A 49 -21.85 6.66 13.27
C SER A 49 -20.89 6.34 12.11
N HIS A 50 -21.40 5.58 11.14
CA HIS A 50 -20.79 5.32 9.85
C HIS A 50 -20.51 6.67 9.17
N ARG A 51 -19.32 7.23 9.36
CA ARG A 51 -18.81 8.25 8.44
C ARG A 51 -18.28 7.52 7.22
N ASN A 52 -18.96 7.80 6.12
CA ASN A 52 -18.68 7.42 4.74
C ASN A 52 -17.22 7.68 4.33
N PHE A 53 -16.30 6.84 4.78
CA PHE A 53 -14.94 6.79 4.26
C PHE A 53 -14.92 5.83 3.08
N HIS A 54 -15.35 6.34 1.93
CA HIS A 54 -15.25 5.65 0.66
C HIS A 54 -13.78 5.71 0.22
N GLY A 55 -13.12 4.57 0.01
CA GLY A 55 -11.89 4.52 -0.78
C GLY A 55 -10.71 3.67 -0.28
N GLY A 56 -10.80 2.97 0.86
CA GLY A 56 -9.75 2.04 1.27
C GLY A 56 -9.90 0.65 0.65
N GLY A 57 -8.87 0.14 -0.03
CA GLY A 57 -8.81 -1.27 -0.40
C GLY A 57 -8.82 -2.17 0.84
N LYS A 58 -9.15 -3.46 0.70
CA LYS A 58 -9.21 -4.41 1.83
C LYS A 58 -7.88 -4.58 2.58
N ILE A 59 -6.77 -4.23 1.92
CA ILE A 59 -5.40 -4.39 2.41
C ILE A 59 -4.82 -3.04 2.86
N VAL A 60 -5.14 -1.96 2.14
CA VAL A 60 -4.56 -0.63 2.40
C VAL A 60 -5.69 0.38 2.61
N LYS A 61 -5.72 0.97 3.81
CA LYS A 61 -6.66 2.04 4.14
C LYS A 61 -6.11 3.38 3.65
N GLN A 62 -6.94 4.09 2.90
CA GLN A 62 -6.65 5.46 2.50
C GLN A 62 -6.38 6.35 3.71
N LYS A 63 -5.23 7.04 3.72
CA LYS A 63 -4.88 8.04 4.73
C LYS A 63 -5.14 9.42 4.17
N TYR A 64 -5.46 10.38 5.05
CA TYR A 64 -5.69 11.78 4.67
C TYR A 64 -4.41 12.48 4.16
N THR A 65 -3.23 11.97 4.53
CA THR A 65 -1.91 12.45 4.11
C THR A 65 -1.46 11.90 2.75
N TRP A 66 -2.32 11.16 2.05
CA TRP A 66 -1.96 10.61 0.75
C TRP A 66 -1.83 11.71 -0.32
N PRO A 67 -0.91 11.53 -1.27
CA PRO A 67 -0.80 12.45 -2.39
C PRO A 67 -2.10 12.52 -3.17
N PRO A 68 -2.43 13.69 -3.72
CA PRO A 68 -3.47 13.76 -4.74
C PRO A 68 -3.08 12.84 -5.89
N VAL A 69 -4.05 12.11 -6.44
CA VAL A 69 -3.85 11.28 -7.65
C VAL A 69 -3.51 12.23 -8.80
N ARG A 70 -2.22 12.41 -9.06
CA ARG A 70 -1.71 13.16 -10.21
C ARG A 70 -1.43 12.20 -11.36
N ASN A 71 -1.47 12.71 -12.58
CA ASN A 71 -0.97 11.95 -13.71
C ASN A 71 0.55 11.77 -13.50
N ILE A 72 0.97 10.53 -13.25
CA ILE A 72 2.36 10.15 -12.94
C ILE A 72 3.24 10.26 -14.20
N GLY A 73 2.68 10.70 -15.34
CA GLY A 73 3.41 10.82 -16.60
C GLY A 73 3.54 9.51 -17.35
N LEU A 74 2.76 8.49 -16.97
CA LEU A 74 2.61 7.22 -17.69
C LEU A 74 1.31 7.25 -18.50
N SER A 75 1.43 7.18 -19.82
CA SER A 75 0.33 6.91 -20.74
C SER A 75 0.47 5.53 -21.35
N MET A 76 -0.60 5.04 -21.97
CA MET A 76 -0.61 3.77 -22.69
C MET A 76 -1.05 4.03 -24.12
N GLU A 77 -0.26 3.58 -25.08
CA GLU A 77 -0.50 3.76 -26.51
C GLU A 77 -0.57 2.40 -27.21
N LEU A 78 -1.43 2.30 -28.23
CA LEU A 78 -1.51 1.11 -29.07
C LEU A 78 -0.24 1.02 -29.90
N ASP A 79 0.54 -0.05 -29.72
CA ASP A 79 1.80 -0.25 -30.43
C ASP A 79 1.57 -1.01 -31.74
N ARG A 80 0.85 -2.13 -31.67
CA ARG A 80 0.50 -2.94 -32.85
C ARG A 80 -0.77 -3.75 -32.65
N GLU A 81 -1.40 -4.11 -33.76
CA GLU A 81 -2.57 -5.00 -33.81
C GLU A 81 -2.22 -6.21 -34.68
N GLU A 82 -2.25 -7.40 -34.09
CA GLU A 82 -1.99 -8.66 -34.78
C GLU A 82 -3.28 -9.48 -34.76
N GLY A 83 -4.05 -9.37 -35.84
CA GLY A 83 -5.36 -10.00 -35.96
C GLY A 83 -6.35 -9.40 -34.96
N GLU A 84 -6.78 -10.20 -33.98
CA GLU A 84 -7.71 -9.79 -32.92
C GLU A 84 -6.99 -9.33 -31.63
N VAL A 85 -5.66 -9.42 -31.59
CA VAL A 85 -4.85 -9.09 -30.41
C VAL A 85 -4.26 -7.68 -30.53
N LYS A 86 -4.55 -6.83 -29.54
CA LYS A 86 -4.02 -5.46 -29.43
C LYS A 86 -2.88 -5.42 -28.43
N TRP A 87 -1.71 -4.99 -28.89
CA TRP A 87 -0.52 -4.78 -28.07
C TRP A 87 -0.43 -3.31 -27.69
N PHE A 88 -0.21 -3.06 -26.40
CA PHE A 88 -0.07 -1.72 -25.86
C PHE A 88 1.33 -1.53 -25.29
N LYS A 89 1.89 -0.34 -25.45
CA LYS A 89 3.12 0.08 -24.79
C LYS A 89 2.83 1.20 -23.80
N PHE A 90 3.60 1.22 -22.71
CA PHE A 90 3.64 2.35 -21.81
C PHE A 90 4.56 3.42 -22.39
N VAL A 91 4.10 4.67 -22.38
CA VAL A 91 4.86 5.83 -22.85
C VAL A 91 4.99 6.80 -21.69
N HIS A 92 6.22 7.25 -21.44
CA HIS A 92 6.50 8.27 -20.46
C HIS A 92 6.33 9.66 -21.08
N ASN A 93 5.80 10.61 -20.31
CA ASN A 93 5.84 12.01 -20.70
C ASN A 93 7.29 12.54 -20.62
N SER A 94 7.57 13.65 -21.30
CA SER A 94 8.91 14.23 -21.38
C SER A 94 9.49 14.71 -20.04
N HIS A 95 8.63 14.94 -19.04
CA HIS A 95 9.06 15.30 -17.68
C HIS A 95 9.54 14.04 -16.94
N TYR A 96 8.75 12.98 -16.96
CA TYR A 96 9.06 11.69 -16.33
C TYR A 96 10.31 11.05 -16.95
N GLU A 97 10.48 11.14 -18.27
CA GLU A 97 11.69 10.67 -18.94
C GLU A 97 12.96 11.41 -18.46
N LYS A 98 12.86 12.69 -18.08
CA LYS A 98 13.98 13.43 -17.49
C LYS A 98 14.26 12.98 -16.06
N LEU A 99 13.21 12.75 -15.27
CA LEU A 99 13.34 12.23 -13.91
C LEU A 99 14.02 10.85 -13.90
N GLU A 100 13.62 9.95 -14.79
CA GLU A 100 14.23 8.62 -14.93
C GLU A 100 15.71 8.73 -15.31
N ARG A 101 16.06 9.61 -16.26
CA ARG A 101 17.47 9.86 -16.60
C ARG A 101 18.26 10.42 -15.43
N LEU A 102 17.69 11.33 -14.66
CA LEU A 102 18.36 11.87 -13.47
C LEU A 102 18.54 10.77 -12.42
N CYS A 103 17.55 9.90 -12.24
CA CYS A 103 17.63 8.74 -11.35
C CYS A 103 18.76 7.78 -11.74
N TRP A 104 18.95 7.52 -13.04
CA TRP A 104 20.07 6.70 -13.53
C TRP A 104 21.42 7.35 -13.26
N VAL A 105 21.53 8.67 -13.45
CA VAL A 105 22.77 9.41 -13.12
C VAL A 105 23.08 9.29 -11.63
N SER A 106 22.07 9.42 -10.76
CA SER A 106 22.22 9.27 -9.31
C SER A 106 22.61 7.85 -8.89
N GLU A 107 22.11 6.84 -9.60
CA GLU A 107 22.47 5.43 -9.38
C GLU A 107 23.95 5.20 -9.71
N ASP A 108 24.40 5.67 -10.88
CA ASP A 108 25.80 5.55 -11.31
C ASP A 108 26.75 6.33 -10.38
N SER A 109 26.34 7.50 -9.90
CA SER A 109 27.18 8.34 -9.02
C SER A 109 27.10 7.96 -7.55
N PHE A 110 26.14 7.12 -7.14
CA PHE A 110 25.80 6.85 -5.75
C PHE A 110 25.66 8.12 -4.89
N ASP A 111 25.05 9.17 -5.45
CA ASP A 111 24.86 10.45 -4.75
C ASP A 111 23.42 10.55 -4.19
N PRO A 112 23.23 10.47 -2.86
CA PRO A 112 21.90 10.58 -2.27
C PRO A 112 21.28 11.97 -2.49
N GLY A 113 22.09 13.03 -2.62
CA GLY A 113 21.60 14.40 -2.75
C GLY A 113 20.81 14.62 -4.05
N LEU A 114 21.25 14.00 -5.15
CA LEU A 114 20.52 14.03 -6.41
C LEU A 114 19.17 13.31 -6.32
N ILE A 115 19.09 12.24 -5.52
CA ILE A 115 17.84 11.51 -5.32
C ILE A 115 16.87 12.30 -4.45
N GLU A 116 17.38 12.94 -3.39
CA GLU A 116 16.60 13.85 -2.56
C GLU A 116 16.02 15.00 -3.40
N GLU A 117 16.77 15.57 -4.34
CA GLU A 117 16.27 16.59 -5.27
C GLU A 117 15.11 16.06 -6.13
N ILE A 118 15.23 14.84 -6.67
CA ILE A 118 14.14 14.20 -7.43
C ILE A 118 12.89 14.05 -6.56
N LEU A 119 13.05 13.63 -5.30
CA LEU A 119 11.95 13.37 -4.37
C LEU A 119 11.28 14.66 -3.86
N VAL A 120 11.97 15.80 -3.86
CA VAL A 120 11.34 17.10 -3.54
C VAL A 120 10.28 17.46 -4.59
N ASP A 121 10.58 17.27 -5.87
CA ASP A 121 9.63 17.57 -6.96
C ASP A 121 8.62 16.42 -7.16
N ASN A 122 9.07 15.18 -6.97
CA ASN A 122 8.29 13.96 -7.21
C ASN A 122 8.40 12.99 -6.02
N PRO A 123 7.73 13.28 -4.88
CA PRO A 123 7.88 12.54 -3.62
C PRO A 123 7.43 11.07 -3.67
N TYR A 124 6.76 10.67 -4.75
CA TYR A 124 6.25 9.31 -4.93
C TYR A 124 6.86 8.61 -6.16
N HIS A 125 8.00 9.09 -6.65
CA HIS A 125 8.72 8.44 -7.73
C HIS A 125 9.29 7.10 -7.25
N LEU A 126 8.75 6.00 -7.78
CA LEU A 126 9.05 4.62 -7.37
C LEU A 126 10.56 4.32 -7.42
N ASN A 127 11.22 4.61 -8.53
CA ASN A 127 12.63 4.24 -8.74
C ASN A 127 13.54 5.02 -7.78
N SER A 128 13.27 6.31 -7.54
CA SER A 128 14.05 7.12 -6.60
C SER A 128 13.88 6.66 -5.15
N LEU A 129 12.66 6.34 -4.72
CA LEU A 129 12.41 5.80 -3.38
C LEU A 129 13.13 4.46 -3.16
N LEU A 130 13.08 3.56 -4.14
CA LEU A 130 13.77 2.27 -4.07
C LEU A 130 15.29 2.43 -4.03
N LEU A 131 15.84 3.33 -4.85
CA LEU A 131 17.26 3.61 -4.89
C LEU A 131 17.75 4.21 -3.57
N LEU A 132 17.03 5.20 -3.03
CA LEU A 132 17.34 5.82 -1.74
C LEU A 132 17.28 4.81 -0.59
N ALA A 133 16.24 3.97 -0.56
CA ALA A 133 16.13 2.90 0.44
C ALA A 133 17.31 1.91 0.35
N ASN A 134 17.75 1.56 -0.85
CA ASN A 134 18.92 0.70 -1.04
C ASN A 134 20.22 1.39 -0.58
N MET A 135 20.36 2.69 -0.80
CA MET A 135 21.51 3.47 -0.33
C MET A 135 21.57 3.55 1.19
N PHE A 136 20.45 3.84 1.87
CA PHE A 136 20.40 3.80 3.33
C PHE A 136 20.74 2.40 3.88
N ARG A 137 20.27 1.34 3.21
CA ARG A 137 20.64 -0.03 3.58
C ARG A 137 22.15 -0.29 3.43
N MET A 138 22.79 0.23 2.38
CA MET A 138 24.25 0.10 2.19
C MET A 138 25.05 0.91 3.20
N GLN A 139 24.49 2.00 3.73
CA GLN A 139 25.07 2.84 4.80
C GLN A 139 24.80 2.30 6.21
N GLU A 140 24.22 1.09 6.33
CA GLU A 140 23.80 0.47 7.59
C GLU A 140 22.68 1.23 8.35
N ASP A 141 22.03 2.22 7.71
CA ASP A 141 20.85 2.89 8.25
C ASP A 141 19.57 2.15 7.87
N ILE A 142 19.32 1.05 8.58
CA ILE A 142 18.18 0.17 8.35
C ILE A 142 16.85 0.86 8.73
N THR A 143 16.88 1.79 9.70
CA THR A 143 15.68 2.51 10.12
C THR A 143 15.20 3.43 9.00
N GLN A 144 16.07 4.26 8.44
CA GLN A 144 15.70 5.14 7.33
C GLN A 144 15.31 4.35 6.08
N SER A 145 16.00 3.24 5.79
CA SER A 145 15.64 2.34 4.69
C SER A 145 14.21 1.79 4.83
N CYS A 146 13.85 1.34 6.05
CA CYS A 146 12.50 0.86 6.34
C CYS A 146 11.44 1.95 6.20
N ASP A 147 11.75 3.18 6.64
CA ASP A 147 10.83 4.31 6.57
C ASP A 147 10.52 4.69 5.12
N VAL A 148 11.54 4.78 4.26
CA VAL A 148 11.37 5.05 2.82
C VAL A 148 10.55 3.96 2.12
N ILE A 149 10.79 2.67 2.43
CA ILE A 149 9.97 1.56 1.91
C ILE A 149 8.54 1.65 2.45
N GLY A 150 8.38 2.05 3.71
CA GLY A 150 7.09 2.29 4.34
C GLY A 150 6.29 3.36 3.59
N GLU A 151 6.92 4.44 3.14
CA GLU A 151 6.29 5.47 2.30
C GLU A 151 5.85 4.92 0.95
N LEU A 152 6.66 4.06 0.32
CA LEU A 152 6.32 3.42 -0.94
C LEU A 152 5.05 2.57 -0.86
N LEU A 153 4.94 1.74 0.18
CA LEU A 153 3.78 0.87 0.40
C LEU A 153 2.49 1.65 0.68
N GLN A 154 2.60 2.95 0.96
CA GLN A 154 1.46 3.83 1.18
C GLN A 154 0.93 4.48 -0.12
N ILE A 155 1.57 4.27 -1.28
CA ILE A 155 1.12 4.83 -2.57
C ILE A 155 -0.12 4.07 -3.08
N PRO A 156 -1.26 4.76 -3.32
CA PRO A 156 -2.43 4.11 -3.89
C PRO A 156 -2.25 3.76 -5.38
N TYR A 157 -2.53 2.51 -5.76
CA TYR A 157 -2.78 2.16 -7.16
C TYR A 157 -4.20 2.57 -7.57
N PRO A 158 -4.40 3.27 -8.71
CA PRO A 158 -5.74 3.56 -9.20
C PRO A 158 -6.40 2.27 -9.69
N VAL A 159 -7.18 1.61 -8.84
CA VAL A 159 -8.15 0.63 -9.32
C VAL A 159 -9.28 1.42 -9.96
N LYS A 160 -9.30 1.47 -11.29
CA LYS A 160 -10.47 2.00 -12.02
C LYS A 160 -11.69 1.19 -11.59
N GLN A 161 -12.57 1.82 -10.82
CA GLN A 161 -13.91 1.29 -10.57
C GLN A 161 -14.66 1.39 -11.91
N LYS A 162 -15.02 0.22 -12.46
CA LYS A 162 -16.07 0.11 -13.47
C LYS A 162 -17.42 0.16 -12.78
#